data_AF-A0A6N7RLP1-F1
#
_entry.id   AF-A0A6N7RLP1-F1
#
_cell.length_a   1.000
_cell.length_b   1.000
_cell.length_c   1.000
_cell.angle_alpha   90.00
_cell.angle_beta   90.00
_cell.angle_gamma   90.00
#
_symmetry.space_group_name_H-M   'P 1'
#
loop_
_entity.id
_entity.type
_entity.pdbx_description
1 polymer ?
#
loop_
_entity_poly.entity_id
_entity_poly.type
_entity_poly.pdbx_seq_one_letter_code
_entity_poly.pdbx_strand_id
1 'polypeptide(L)'
;MELATTKDEPQVAQGEFGLRSGGISRRGFLTGGSVLAGGALMGGLLAGCAPKGKETSDSGIQKAKGRVTHVSSICTGCQTCALVCALSHEQLINPKLARNTVKTDIQVGYVTDVLYCQQCDDPKCLTACPIGAIHIDEESGARVIDQDACVGCQTCLNACIFAPAASRIKYNAETNTCFKCDLCGGDPLCVQRCPLGASQLSWEEYTIIRPQIDDYVEKTTEGAIEGISFNKDYSGPHAGKAQDEKDWALVSSDGGVDVTGQITSSDGAELRVRMACDFYDASGALLGTSEEHQWCLTMHEHLPLDFHFDIADPSQITSVTIVGNISYWVSTEDEEY
;
A
#
# COMPACT_ATOMS: atom_id res chain seq x y z
N MET A 1 23.68 -51.83 22.82
CA MET A 1 22.29 -51.41 23.08
C MET A 1 21.69 -51.08 21.73
N GLU A 2 21.13 -52.11 21.09
CA GLU A 2 20.54 -52.06 19.74
C GLU A 2 19.32 -51.14 19.72
N LEU A 3 19.29 -50.22 18.76
CA LEU A 3 18.10 -49.44 18.43
C LEU A 3 17.34 -50.18 17.33
N ALA A 4 16.23 -50.79 17.71
CA ALA A 4 15.31 -51.46 16.81
C ALA A 4 14.60 -50.44 15.91
N THR A 5 14.65 -50.69 14.60
CA THR A 5 13.93 -49.95 13.57
C THR A 5 12.54 -50.56 13.39
N THR A 6 11.49 -49.85 13.80
CA THR A 6 10.12 -50.21 13.45
C THR A 6 9.77 -49.59 12.11
N LYS A 7 9.72 -50.44 11.07
CA LYS A 7 9.08 -50.17 9.78
C LYS A 7 7.57 -50.26 9.97
N ASP A 8 6.86 -49.16 9.81
CA ASP A 8 5.43 -49.17 9.50
C ASP A 8 5.16 -48.10 8.44
N GLU A 9 5.03 -48.53 7.19
CA GLU A 9 4.46 -47.75 6.09
C GLU A 9 2.94 -47.94 6.10
N PRO A 10 2.12 -46.88 6.14
CA PRO A 10 0.68 -47.01 5.90
C PRO A 10 0.40 -47.15 4.40
N GLN A 11 -0.24 -48.26 4.04
CA GLN A 11 -0.68 -48.57 2.68
C GLN A 11 -1.79 -47.64 2.21
N VAL A 12 -1.57 -46.93 1.10
CA VAL A 12 -2.61 -46.18 0.39
C VAL A 12 -3.27 -47.09 -0.64
N ALA A 13 -4.58 -47.28 -0.49
CA ALA A 13 -5.41 -48.06 -1.40
C ALA A 13 -5.41 -47.46 -2.81
N GLN A 14 -5.09 -48.29 -3.80
CA GLN A 14 -5.17 -47.97 -5.22
C GLN A 14 -6.63 -48.05 -5.68
N GLY A 15 -7.22 -46.89 -5.98
CA GLY A 15 -8.45 -46.79 -6.76
C GLY A 15 -8.11 -46.63 -8.24
N GLU A 16 -8.31 -47.67 -9.03
CA GLU A 16 -8.25 -47.62 -10.49
C GLU A 16 -9.44 -46.83 -11.04
N PHE A 17 -9.17 -45.75 -11.78
CA PHE A 17 -10.09 -45.24 -12.79
C PHE A 17 -9.32 -44.99 -14.08
N GLY A 18 -9.35 -45.99 -14.96
CA GLY A 18 -8.76 -45.92 -16.28
C GLY A 18 -9.65 -45.11 -17.23
N LEU A 19 -9.06 -44.14 -17.92
CA LEU A 19 -9.57 -43.66 -19.20
C LEU A 19 -8.44 -43.70 -20.24
N ARG A 20 -8.78 -44.38 -21.34
CA ARG A 20 -7.90 -44.83 -22.41
C ARG A 20 -7.43 -43.69 -23.31
N SER A 21 -6.21 -43.85 -23.80
CA SER A 21 -5.58 -43.06 -24.85
C SER A 21 -6.30 -43.22 -26.20
N GLY A 22 -6.34 -42.11 -26.94
CA GLY A 22 -6.73 -42.05 -28.35
C GLY A 22 -6.37 -40.68 -28.91
N GLY A 23 -5.14 -40.55 -29.41
CA GLY A 23 -4.67 -39.30 -30.00
C GLY A 23 -5.28 -39.01 -31.38
N ILE A 24 -5.14 -37.76 -31.82
CA ILE A 24 -4.77 -37.32 -33.19
C ILE A 24 -4.26 -35.88 -33.03
N SER A 25 -3.00 -35.65 -33.38
CA SER A 25 -2.47 -34.31 -33.62
C SER A 25 -2.83 -33.88 -35.06
N ARG A 26 -3.10 -32.60 -35.27
CA ARG A 26 -3.21 -32.02 -36.62
C ARG A 26 -2.42 -30.71 -36.70
N ARG A 27 -1.10 -30.85 -36.85
CA ARG A 27 -0.30 -29.91 -37.65
C ARG A 27 -0.47 -30.34 -39.10
N GLY A 28 -0.92 -29.45 -39.96
CA GLY A 28 -0.94 -29.70 -41.40
C GLY A 28 -1.90 -28.82 -42.17
N PHE A 29 -1.58 -27.53 -42.35
CA PHE A 29 -1.96 -26.83 -43.58
C PHE A 29 -0.99 -25.68 -43.87
N LEU A 30 0.09 -26.01 -44.58
CA LEU A 30 0.79 -25.10 -45.49
C LEU A 30 0.62 -25.71 -46.88
N THR A 31 0.09 -24.96 -47.85
CA THR A 31 0.53 -24.96 -49.28
C THR A 31 -0.42 -24.16 -50.17
N GLY A 32 0.17 -23.30 -51.01
CA GLY A 32 -0.46 -22.41 -52.00
C GLY A 32 0.05 -20.97 -51.79
N GLY A 33 1.26 -20.57 -52.21
CA GLY A 33 1.70 -20.36 -53.60
C GLY A 33 1.24 -18.96 -54.07
N SER A 34 2.02 -18.01 -54.60
CA SER A 34 3.37 -18.00 -55.19
C SER A 34 3.85 -16.52 -55.33
N VAL A 35 5.17 -16.31 -55.14
CA VAL A 35 6.16 -15.37 -55.75
C VAL A 35 5.64 -14.37 -56.83
N LEU A 36 5.94 -13.06 -56.79
CA LEU A 36 7.13 -12.35 -57.36
C LEU A 36 7.14 -10.88 -56.85
N ALA A 37 8.14 -10.38 -56.13
CA ALA A 37 9.46 -9.90 -56.56
C ALA A 37 9.48 -8.51 -57.23
N GLY A 38 10.14 -7.53 -56.57
CA GLY A 38 10.97 -6.54 -57.27
C GLY A 38 10.74 -5.05 -56.94
N GLY A 39 11.78 -4.40 -56.38
CA GLY A 39 12.17 -3.05 -56.80
C GLY A 39 11.97 -1.91 -55.80
N ALA A 40 13.04 -1.56 -55.08
CA ALA A 40 13.22 -0.28 -54.41
C ALA A 40 13.37 0.87 -55.44
N LEU A 41 13.00 2.10 -55.08
CA LEU A 41 13.81 3.34 -55.27
C LEU A 41 13.12 4.59 -54.66
N MET A 42 13.93 5.33 -53.89
CA MET A 42 13.96 6.80 -53.65
C MET A 42 12.74 7.54 -53.05
N GLY A 43 12.87 7.86 -51.75
CA GLY A 43 13.27 9.21 -51.28
C GLY A 43 12.44 10.44 -51.68
N GLY A 44 11.86 11.10 -50.67
CA GLY A 44 11.81 12.57 -50.62
C GLY A 44 10.44 13.21 -50.40
N LEU A 45 10.26 13.80 -49.21
CA LEU A 45 9.39 14.93 -48.86
C LEU A 45 7.87 14.80 -49.12
N LEU A 46 7.12 14.46 -48.06
CA LEU A 46 6.06 15.36 -47.58
C LEU A 46 6.04 15.33 -46.05
N ALA A 47 6.39 16.47 -45.47
CA ALA A 47 6.12 16.83 -44.09
C ALA A 47 4.59 16.80 -43.87
N GLY A 48 4.09 15.66 -43.39
CA GLY A 48 2.76 15.52 -42.85
C GLY A 48 2.83 15.64 -41.33
N CYS A 49 2.16 16.66 -40.80
CA CYS A 49 2.10 17.03 -39.40
C CYS A 49 2.10 15.81 -38.45
N ALA A 50 3.17 15.67 -37.66
CA ALA A 50 3.10 14.89 -36.44
C ALA A 50 1.95 15.48 -35.60
N PRO A 51 0.96 14.68 -35.17
CA PRO A 51 0.01 15.18 -34.19
C PRO A 51 0.84 15.49 -32.95
N LYS A 52 0.89 16.78 -32.59
CA LYS A 52 1.37 17.22 -31.29
C LYS A 52 0.62 16.37 -30.27
N GLY A 53 1.34 15.49 -29.58
CA GLY A 53 0.84 14.77 -28.43
C GLY A 53 0.32 15.82 -27.48
N LYS A 54 -1.00 15.93 -27.41
CA LYS A 54 -1.69 16.74 -26.42
C LYS A 54 -1.44 16.03 -25.10
N GLU A 55 -0.49 16.51 -24.31
CA GLU A 55 -0.43 16.18 -22.89
C GLU A 55 -1.67 16.74 -22.23
N THR A 56 -2.74 15.95 -22.26
CA THR A 56 -3.89 16.05 -21.37
C THR A 56 -4.53 14.66 -21.35
N SER A 57 -4.14 13.81 -20.42
CA SER A 57 -5.01 12.71 -19.99
C SER A 57 -5.63 13.10 -18.66
N ASP A 58 -6.52 14.09 -18.70
CA ASP A 58 -7.64 14.08 -17.76
C ASP A 58 -8.58 12.98 -18.30
N SER A 59 -8.28 11.73 -17.94
CA SER A 59 -8.94 10.54 -18.51
C SER A 59 -10.37 10.36 -17.99
N GLY A 60 -10.84 11.24 -17.10
CA GLY A 60 -12.14 11.10 -16.41
C GLY A 60 -12.23 9.85 -15.52
N ILE A 61 -11.12 9.13 -15.33
CA ILE A 61 -11.05 7.93 -14.49
C ILE A 61 -10.78 8.39 -13.06
N GLN A 62 -11.67 8.01 -12.13
CA GLN A 62 -11.48 8.27 -10.70
C GLN A 62 -10.13 7.74 -10.22
N LYS A 63 -9.39 8.58 -9.49
CA LYS A 63 -8.11 8.21 -8.88
C LYS A 63 -8.30 7.29 -7.69
N ALA A 64 -7.29 6.46 -7.42
CA ALA A 64 -7.29 5.71 -6.18
C ALA A 64 -6.91 6.67 -5.06
N LYS A 65 -7.64 6.61 -3.95
CA LYS A 65 -7.35 7.43 -2.77
C LYS A 65 -6.00 7.09 -2.15
N GLY A 66 -5.40 5.93 -2.47
CA GLY A 66 -4.04 5.64 -2.04
C GLY A 66 -3.42 4.40 -2.66
N ARG A 67 -2.21 4.08 -2.19
CA ARG A 67 -1.46 2.86 -2.52
C ARG A 67 -0.58 2.42 -1.37
N VAL A 68 -0.26 1.13 -1.33
CA VAL A 68 0.73 0.60 -0.38
C VAL A 68 2.14 0.85 -0.93
N THR A 69 3.00 1.44 -0.10
CA THR A 69 4.41 1.71 -0.37
C THR A 69 5.30 0.80 0.48
N HIS A 70 6.54 0.63 0.04
CA HIS A 70 7.54 -0.22 0.70
C HIS A 70 8.71 0.64 1.15
N VAL A 71 9.06 0.59 2.44
CA VAL A 71 10.23 1.25 3.02
C VAL A 71 11.32 0.22 3.22
N SER A 72 12.26 0.17 2.29
CA SER A 72 13.30 -0.87 2.25
C SER A 72 14.30 -0.79 3.41
N SER A 73 14.56 0.40 3.95
CA SER A 73 15.53 0.62 5.04
C SER A 73 15.16 -0.08 6.35
N ILE A 74 13.88 -0.38 6.56
CA ILE A 74 13.35 -1.02 7.78
C ILE A 74 12.72 -2.39 7.49
N CYS A 75 12.86 -2.90 6.26
CA CYS A 75 12.29 -4.18 5.84
C CYS A 75 13.24 -5.35 6.11
N THR A 76 12.87 -6.27 7.00
CA THR A 76 13.64 -7.51 7.26
C THR A 76 13.30 -8.66 6.32
N GLY A 77 12.28 -8.50 5.46
CA GLY A 77 11.81 -9.57 4.58
C GLY A 77 11.13 -10.74 5.29
N CYS A 78 10.56 -10.53 6.48
CA CYS A 78 9.84 -11.55 7.27
C CYS A 78 8.61 -12.18 6.59
N GLN A 79 8.16 -11.64 5.46
CA GLN A 79 6.99 -12.08 4.67
C GLN A 79 5.62 -12.01 5.37
N THR A 80 5.51 -11.41 6.56
CA THR A 80 4.22 -11.24 7.25
C THR A 80 3.17 -10.56 6.35
N CYS A 81 3.58 -9.54 5.59
CA CYS A 81 2.72 -8.84 4.64
C CYS A 81 2.14 -9.76 3.54
N ALA A 82 2.91 -10.75 3.09
CA ALA A 82 2.47 -11.72 2.09
C ALA A 82 1.59 -12.82 2.71
N LEU A 83 1.96 -13.31 3.89
CA LEU A 83 1.22 -14.34 4.62
C LEU A 83 -0.18 -13.85 5.01
N VAL A 84 -0.26 -12.67 5.62
CA VAL A 84 -1.54 -12.07 6.04
C VAL A 84 -2.43 -11.78 4.83
N CYS A 85 -1.85 -11.31 3.72
CA CYS A 85 -2.61 -11.07 2.50
C CYS A 85 -3.15 -12.38 1.89
N ALA A 86 -2.35 -13.44 1.80
CA ALA A 86 -2.85 -14.72 1.31
C ALA A 86 -3.95 -15.27 2.24
N LEU A 87 -3.74 -15.20 3.55
CA LEU A 87 -4.70 -15.69 4.53
C LEU A 87 -6.04 -14.94 4.46
N SER A 88 -6.03 -13.61 4.36
CA SER A 88 -7.24 -12.80 4.39
C SER A 88 -8.12 -12.96 3.15
N HIS A 89 -7.52 -13.26 2.00
CA HIS A 89 -8.25 -13.35 0.75
C HIS A 89 -8.49 -14.78 0.26
N GLU A 90 -7.59 -15.71 0.59
CA GLU A 90 -7.62 -17.09 0.07
C GLU A 90 -7.94 -18.11 1.18
N GLN A 91 -8.01 -17.68 2.45
CA GLN A 91 -8.23 -18.53 3.62
C GLN A 91 -7.21 -19.67 3.76
N LEU A 92 -6.01 -19.47 3.22
CA LEU A 92 -4.94 -20.45 3.20
C LEU A 92 -3.58 -19.76 3.24
N ILE A 93 -2.59 -20.44 3.81
CA ILE A 93 -1.24 -19.90 3.97
C ILE A 93 -0.39 -20.28 2.75
N ASN A 94 -0.45 -19.47 1.69
CA ASN A 94 0.38 -19.64 0.50
C ASN A 94 0.85 -18.27 -0.05
N PRO A 95 2.11 -17.86 0.21
CA PRO A 95 2.65 -16.58 -0.27
C PRO A 95 2.60 -16.37 -1.80
N LYS A 96 2.48 -17.45 -2.60
CA LYS A 96 2.31 -17.32 -4.06
C LYS A 96 0.98 -16.64 -4.43
N LEU A 97 -0.05 -16.85 -3.61
CA LEU A 97 -1.38 -16.25 -3.78
C LEU A 97 -1.52 -14.88 -3.09
N ALA A 98 -0.47 -14.41 -2.41
CA ALA A 98 -0.46 -13.04 -1.88
C ALA A 98 -0.58 -12.02 -3.02
N ARG A 99 -1.30 -10.93 -2.78
CA ARG A 99 -1.51 -9.84 -3.75
C ARG A 99 -0.30 -8.87 -3.84
N ASN A 100 0.74 -9.06 -3.03
CA ASN A 100 2.06 -8.43 -3.15
C ASN A 100 3.13 -9.47 -3.53
N THR A 101 4.35 -9.03 -3.84
CA THR A 101 5.48 -9.95 -4.10
C THR A 101 6.69 -9.53 -3.28
N VAL A 102 7.17 -10.40 -2.40
CA VAL A 102 8.44 -10.21 -1.67
C VAL A 102 9.56 -10.78 -2.52
N LYS A 103 10.59 -9.98 -2.80
CA LYS A 103 11.81 -10.39 -3.48
C LYS A 103 13.01 -10.08 -2.59
N THR A 104 13.80 -11.09 -2.26
CA THR A 104 15.04 -10.90 -1.50
C THR A 104 16.22 -11.20 -2.41
N ASP A 105 17.09 -10.21 -2.59
CA ASP A 105 18.34 -10.36 -3.31
C ASP A 105 19.47 -10.73 -2.32
N ILE A 106 19.80 -12.03 -2.30
CA ILE A 106 20.88 -12.56 -1.47
C ILE A 106 22.27 -12.14 -1.95
N GLN A 107 22.40 -11.73 -3.22
CA GLN A 107 23.68 -11.34 -3.82
C GLN A 107 24.06 -9.90 -3.44
N VAL A 108 23.07 -9.08 -3.07
CA VAL A 108 23.25 -7.68 -2.66
C VAL A 108 23.05 -7.53 -1.14
N GLY A 109 23.34 -8.58 -0.37
CA GLY A 109 23.32 -8.51 1.10
C GLY A 109 21.93 -8.63 1.72
N TYR A 110 21.07 -9.48 1.17
CA TYR A 110 19.70 -9.73 1.65
C TYR A 110 18.78 -8.50 1.56
N VAL A 111 19.06 -7.59 0.62
CA VAL A 111 18.16 -6.47 0.33
C VAL A 111 16.82 -7.05 -0.13
N THR A 112 15.76 -6.68 0.58
CA THR A 112 14.41 -7.15 0.28
C THR A 112 13.58 -6.02 -0.28
N ASP A 113 12.93 -6.27 -1.42
CA ASP A 113 11.91 -5.43 -2.01
C ASP A 113 10.53 -6.07 -1.89
N VAL A 114 9.55 -5.30 -1.43
CA VAL A 114 8.14 -5.71 -1.48
C VAL A 114 7.40 -4.93 -2.54
N LEU A 115 6.87 -5.67 -3.51
CA LEU A 115 6.25 -5.14 -4.71
C LEU A 115 4.73 -5.12 -4.55
N TYR A 116 4.19 -3.93 -4.36
CA TYR A 116 2.74 -3.67 -4.28
C TYR A 116 2.17 -3.17 -5.61
N CYS A 117 0.87 -3.41 -5.84
CA CYS A 117 0.15 -2.74 -6.91
C CYS A 117 0.16 -1.24 -6.66
N GLN A 118 0.50 -0.45 -7.68
CA GLN A 118 0.64 1.00 -7.54
C GLN A 118 -0.68 1.75 -7.65
N GLN A 119 -1.80 1.05 -7.95
CA GLN A 119 -3.11 1.67 -8.17
C GLN A 119 -3.01 2.89 -9.08
N CYS A 120 -2.46 2.69 -10.28
CA CYS A 120 -2.10 3.77 -11.20
C CYS A 120 -3.31 4.63 -11.60
N ASP A 121 -3.12 5.95 -11.68
CA ASP A 121 -4.12 6.92 -12.19
C ASP A 121 -4.57 6.64 -13.62
N ASP A 122 -3.66 6.10 -14.45
CA ASP A 122 -3.94 5.61 -15.80
C ASP A 122 -3.80 4.08 -15.83
N PRO A 123 -4.83 3.34 -15.34
CA PRO A 123 -4.74 1.90 -15.14
C PRO A 123 -4.90 1.15 -16.47
N LYS A 124 -3.78 0.89 -17.15
CA LYS A 124 -3.77 0.10 -18.41
C LYS A 124 -4.40 -1.28 -18.26
N CYS A 125 -4.31 -1.88 -17.08
CA CYS A 125 -4.97 -3.16 -16.80
C CYS A 125 -6.50 -3.07 -16.85
N LEU A 126 -7.09 -1.97 -16.39
CA LEU A 126 -8.53 -1.73 -16.40
C LEU A 126 -9.06 -1.66 -17.84
N THR A 127 -8.43 -0.82 -18.67
CA THR A 127 -8.81 -0.68 -20.09
C THR A 127 -8.55 -1.92 -20.94
N ALA A 128 -7.62 -2.78 -20.51
CA ALA A 128 -7.23 -3.97 -21.25
C ALA A 128 -8.11 -5.20 -20.98
N CYS A 129 -8.98 -5.17 -19.97
CA CYS A 129 -9.84 -6.30 -19.65
C CYS A 129 -10.96 -6.42 -20.70
N PRO A 130 -11.00 -7.48 -21.53
CA PRO A 130 -11.98 -7.57 -22.63
C PRO A 130 -13.41 -7.82 -22.16
N ILE A 131 -13.58 -8.29 -20.92
CA ILE A 131 -14.90 -8.61 -20.33
C ILE A 131 -15.27 -7.67 -19.18
N GLY A 132 -14.44 -6.65 -18.89
CA GLY A 132 -14.76 -5.63 -17.89
C GLY A 132 -14.72 -6.09 -16.43
N ALA A 133 -13.99 -7.17 -16.08
CA ALA A 133 -13.90 -7.66 -14.70
C ALA A 133 -13.10 -6.74 -13.77
N ILE A 134 -12.37 -5.76 -14.31
CA ILE A 134 -11.63 -4.79 -13.49
C ILE A 134 -12.47 -3.52 -13.39
N HIS A 135 -12.90 -3.19 -12.17
CA HIS A 135 -13.69 -2.00 -11.88
C HIS A 135 -12.97 -1.09 -10.86
N ILE A 136 -13.52 0.09 -10.64
CA ILE A 136 -13.06 1.03 -9.61
C ILE A 136 -13.99 0.87 -8.41
N ASP A 137 -13.42 0.57 -7.26
CA ASP A 137 -14.12 0.58 -5.99
C ASP A 137 -14.50 2.02 -5.62
N GLU A 138 -15.76 2.26 -5.28
CA GLU A 138 -16.28 3.63 -5.07
C GLU A 138 -15.70 4.27 -3.82
N GLU A 139 -15.48 3.48 -2.76
CA GLU A 139 -15.01 3.96 -1.47
C GLU A 139 -13.52 4.28 -1.48
N SER A 140 -12.68 3.37 -1.95
CA SER A 140 -11.22 3.51 -1.94
C SER A 140 -10.63 4.05 -3.25
N GLY A 141 -11.41 4.05 -4.33
CA GLY A 141 -10.91 4.30 -5.70
C GLY A 141 -9.96 3.20 -6.19
N ALA A 142 -9.80 2.09 -5.46
CA ALA A 142 -8.92 1.00 -5.84
C ALA A 142 -9.41 0.34 -7.12
N ARG A 143 -8.47 -0.16 -7.92
CA ARG A 143 -8.83 -0.94 -9.10
C ARG A 143 -8.99 -2.36 -8.60
N VAL A 144 -10.14 -3.00 -8.75
CA VAL A 144 -10.42 -4.32 -8.16
C VAL A 144 -10.75 -5.29 -9.27
N ILE A 145 -10.29 -6.54 -9.15
CA ILE A 145 -10.67 -7.61 -10.08
C ILE A 145 -11.80 -8.40 -9.44
N ASP A 146 -12.98 -8.30 -10.04
CA ASP A 146 -14.12 -9.18 -9.75
C ASP A 146 -13.72 -10.62 -10.11
N GLN A 147 -13.67 -11.49 -9.10
CA GLN A 147 -13.24 -12.89 -9.27
C GLN A 147 -14.32 -13.72 -9.99
N ASP A 148 -15.59 -13.38 -9.85
CA ASP A 148 -16.70 -14.11 -10.47
C ASP A 148 -16.83 -13.77 -11.96
N ALA A 149 -16.52 -12.53 -12.33
CA ALA A 149 -16.49 -12.10 -13.73
C ALA A 149 -15.21 -12.54 -14.46
N CYS A 150 -14.09 -12.74 -13.75
CA CYS A 150 -12.79 -12.97 -14.38
C CYS A 150 -12.72 -14.32 -15.13
N VAL A 151 -12.42 -14.27 -16.44
CA VAL A 151 -12.28 -15.48 -17.28
C VAL A 151 -10.84 -16.01 -17.42
N GLY A 152 -9.89 -15.44 -16.66
CA GLY A 152 -8.50 -15.92 -16.67
C GLY A 152 -7.70 -15.65 -17.96
N CYS A 153 -8.15 -14.71 -18.81
CA CYS A 153 -7.48 -14.44 -20.10
C CYS A 153 -6.07 -13.81 -20.00
N GLN A 154 -5.66 -13.37 -18.80
CA GLN A 154 -4.34 -12.80 -18.50
C GLN A 154 -3.95 -11.54 -19.30
N THR A 155 -4.88 -10.92 -20.04
CA THR A 155 -4.63 -9.66 -20.76
C THR A 155 -4.24 -8.54 -19.80
N CYS A 156 -4.91 -8.44 -18.65
CA CYS A 156 -4.58 -7.44 -17.63
C CYS A 156 -3.17 -7.64 -17.05
N LEU A 157 -2.73 -8.89 -16.87
CA LEU A 157 -1.39 -9.22 -16.39
C LEU A 157 -0.31 -8.66 -17.33
N ASN A 158 -0.51 -8.81 -18.65
CA ASN A 158 0.40 -8.32 -19.67
C ASN A 158 0.29 -6.80 -19.90
N ALA A 159 -0.87 -6.21 -19.62
CA ALA A 159 -1.09 -4.77 -19.74
C ALA A 159 -0.52 -3.97 -18.57
N CYS A 160 -0.16 -4.62 -17.46
CA CYS A 160 0.49 -3.95 -16.34
C CYS A 160 1.80 -3.29 -16.81
N ILE A 161 2.02 -2.02 -16.49
CA ILE A 161 3.22 -1.27 -16.91
C ILE A 161 4.54 -1.88 -16.40
N PHE A 162 4.46 -2.74 -15.38
CA PHE A 162 5.60 -3.47 -14.81
C PHE A 162 5.79 -4.86 -15.41
N ALA A 163 4.92 -5.29 -16.33
CA ALA A 163 5.05 -6.56 -17.03
C ALA A 163 6.20 -6.53 -18.06
N PRO A 164 6.79 -7.68 -18.41
CA PRO A 164 6.53 -9.01 -17.85
C PRO A 164 7.31 -9.30 -16.55
N ALA A 165 8.38 -8.56 -16.27
CA ALA A 165 9.34 -8.91 -15.22
C ALA A 165 8.81 -8.75 -13.79
N ALA A 166 7.86 -7.83 -13.58
CA ALA A 166 7.39 -7.47 -12.25
C ALA A 166 5.91 -7.07 -12.26
N SER A 167 5.07 -7.71 -13.08
CA SER A 167 3.63 -7.45 -13.08
C SER A 167 3.07 -7.50 -11.66
N ARG A 168 2.22 -6.52 -11.33
CA ARG A 168 1.53 -6.45 -10.04
C ARG A 168 0.21 -7.21 -10.03
N ILE A 169 -0.06 -7.94 -11.10
CA ILE A 169 -1.22 -8.80 -11.30
C ILE A 169 -0.66 -10.22 -11.48
N LYS A 170 -1.30 -11.17 -10.80
CA LYS A 170 -0.94 -12.59 -10.83
C LYS A 170 -2.10 -13.40 -11.39
N TYR A 171 -1.82 -14.65 -11.73
CA TYR A 171 -2.79 -15.61 -12.23
C TYR A 171 -2.82 -16.82 -11.31
N ASN A 172 -4.01 -17.22 -10.87
CA ASN A 172 -4.24 -18.43 -10.11
C ASN A 172 -4.73 -19.51 -11.08
N ALA A 173 -3.93 -20.56 -11.25
CA ALA A 173 -4.24 -21.67 -12.15
C ALA A 173 -5.35 -22.60 -11.61
N GLU A 174 -5.59 -22.60 -10.30
CA GLU A 174 -6.59 -23.44 -9.66
C GLU A 174 -8.00 -22.88 -9.86
N THR A 175 -8.16 -21.56 -9.71
CA THR A 175 -9.43 -20.86 -9.93
C THR A 175 -9.61 -20.37 -11.36
N ASN A 176 -8.54 -20.40 -12.18
CA ASN A 176 -8.51 -19.80 -13.52
C ASN A 176 -8.87 -18.29 -13.50
N THR A 177 -8.43 -17.56 -12.47
CA THR A 177 -8.68 -16.12 -12.33
C THR A 177 -7.38 -15.33 -12.18
N CYS A 178 -7.43 -14.05 -12.54
CA CYS A 178 -6.37 -13.09 -12.22
C CYS A 178 -6.68 -12.38 -10.91
N PHE A 179 -5.64 -12.05 -10.15
CA PHE A 179 -5.77 -11.36 -8.87
C PHE A 179 -4.65 -10.33 -8.70
N LYS A 180 -4.92 -9.29 -7.91
CA LYS A 180 -3.99 -8.21 -7.59
C LYS A 180 -4.43 -7.53 -6.29
N CYS A 181 -3.61 -6.62 -5.77
CA CYS A 181 -3.99 -5.83 -4.60
C CYS A 181 -5.21 -4.96 -4.93
N ASP A 182 -6.19 -5.03 -4.05
CA ASP A 182 -7.48 -4.34 -4.01
C ASP A 182 -7.51 -3.29 -2.88
N LEU A 183 -6.35 -2.99 -2.29
CA LEU A 183 -6.16 -2.17 -1.08
C LEU A 183 -6.96 -2.64 0.15
N CYS A 184 -7.52 -3.86 0.15
CA CYS A 184 -8.41 -4.32 1.21
C CYS A 184 -9.50 -3.28 1.55
N GLY A 185 -10.12 -2.67 0.52
CA GLY A 185 -11.15 -1.64 0.72
C GLY A 185 -10.62 -0.31 1.25
N GLY A 186 -9.31 -0.08 1.24
CA GLY A 186 -8.69 1.13 1.78
C GLY A 186 -7.99 0.93 3.13
N ASP A 187 -8.14 -0.23 3.76
CA ASP A 187 -7.47 -0.59 5.01
C ASP A 187 -6.60 -1.86 4.86
N PRO A 188 -5.39 -1.75 4.27
CA PRO A 188 -4.58 -2.92 3.93
C PRO A 188 -4.02 -3.65 5.15
N LEU A 189 -4.41 -4.92 5.32
CA LEU A 189 -3.92 -5.78 6.40
C LEU A 189 -2.39 -5.97 6.38
N CYS A 190 -1.76 -5.88 5.21
CA CYS A 190 -0.30 -5.97 5.09
C CYS A 190 0.43 -4.77 5.72
N VAL A 191 -0.23 -3.60 5.78
CA VAL A 191 0.25 -2.41 6.51
C VAL A 191 0.02 -2.63 8.00
N GLN A 192 -1.18 -3.06 8.40
CA GLN A 192 -1.54 -3.31 9.80
C GLN A 192 -0.64 -4.32 10.51
N ARG A 193 -0.28 -5.41 9.81
CA ARG A 193 0.45 -6.53 10.39
C ARG A 193 1.95 -6.47 10.11
N CYS A 194 2.46 -5.38 9.52
CA CYS A 194 3.89 -5.24 9.31
C CYS A 194 4.58 -4.95 10.66
N PRO A 195 5.42 -5.87 11.19
CA PRO A 195 5.99 -5.71 12.53
C PRO A 195 6.95 -4.51 12.64
N LEU A 196 7.52 -4.06 11.51
CA LEU A 196 8.48 -2.97 11.46
C LEU A 196 7.95 -1.75 10.71
N GLY A 197 6.67 -1.71 10.34
CA GLY A 197 6.11 -0.59 9.59
C GLY A 197 6.67 -0.41 8.16
N ALA A 198 7.39 -1.40 7.63
CA ALA A 198 7.99 -1.34 6.28
C ALA A 198 6.95 -1.33 5.14
N SER A 199 5.70 -1.71 5.42
CA SER A 199 4.58 -1.56 4.48
C SER A 199 3.73 -0.40 4.97
N GLN A 200 3.64 0.66 4.19
CA GLN A 200 2.95 1.89 4.55
C GLN A 200 1.83 2.19 3.58
N LEU A 201 0.85 2.95 4.03
CA LEU A 201 -0.25 3.41 3.18
C LEU A 201 -0.02 4.88 2.85
N SER A 202 0.20 5.18 1.58
CA SER A 202 0.22 6.55 1.06
C SER A 202 -1.17 6.83 0.52
N TRP A 203 -1.94 7.67 1.21
CA TRP A 203 -3.25 8.16 0.80
C TRP A 203 -3.16 9.62 0.37
N GLU A 204 -4.04 10.05 -0.54
CA GLU A 204 -4.14 11.45 -1.02
C GLU A 204 -4.44 12.43 0.12
N GLU A 205 -5.03 11.96 1.22
CA GLU A 205 -5.36 12.77 2.40
C GLU A 205 -4.39 12.59 3.58
N TYR A 206 -3.62 11.50 3.66
CA TYR A 206 -2.67 11.25 4.76
C TYR A 206 -1.70 10.10 4.46
N THR A 207 -0.53 10.06 5.11
CA THR A 207 0.37 8.89 5.09
C THR A 207 0.34 8.17 6.43
N ILE A 208 0.08 6.86 6.42
CA ILE A 208 0.22 6.01 7.62
C ILE A 208 1.70 5.66 7.79
N ILE A 209 2.35 6.30 8.76
CA ILE A 209 3.70 5.97 9.22
C ILE A 209 3.56 5.15 10.50
N ARG A 210 4.12 3.93 10.54
CA ARG A 210 4.40 3.26 11.81
C ARG A 210 5.85 3.61 12.17
N PRO A 211 6.10 4.43 13.20
CA PRO A 211 7.47 4.67 13.66
C PRO A 211 8.07 3.37 14.21
N GLN A 212 9.39 3.34 14.27
CA GLN A 212 10.14 2.21 14.81
C GLN A 212 9.71 1.98 16.28
N ILE A 213 9.55 0.72 16.68
CA ILE A 213 9.26 0.30 18.05
C ILE A 213 10.52 0.61 18.88
N ASP A 214 10.67 1.87 19.31
CA ASP A 214 11.68 2.27 20.28
C ASP A 214 10.96 2.58 21.59
N ASP A 215 11.20 1.74 22.60
CA ASP A 215 10.44 1.70 23.85
C ASP A 215 10.46 3.01 24.64
N TYR A 216 11.40 3.93 24.40
CA TYR A 216 11.37 5.29 24.96
C TYR A 216 12.21 6.20 24.07
N VAL A 217 11.57 7.08 23.29
CA VAL A 217 12.29 8.18 22.63
C VAL A 217 12.79 9.12 23.74
N GLU A 218 14.08 9.44 23.80
CA GLU A 218 14.57 10.48 24.73
C GLU A 218 14.08 11.87 24.28
N LYS A 219 13.77 12.77 25.23
CA LYS A 219 13.19 14.09 24.96
C LYS A 219 14.30 15.06 24.52
N THR A 220 14.45 15.32 23.23
CA THR A 220 15.26 16.46 22.76
C THR A 220 14.35 17.65 22.49
N THR A 221 14.17 18.53 23.48
CA THR A 221 13.62 19.88 23.28
C THR A 221 14.71 20.87 22.85
N GLU A 222 15.80 20.36 22.27
CA GLU A 222 16.94 21.16 21.85
C GLU A 222 16.51 22.03 20.66
N GLY A 223 16.58 23.35 20.83
CA GLY A 223 16.13 24.31 19.82
C GLY A 223 14.65 24.68 19.87
N ALA A 224 13.91 24.29 20.92
CA ALA A 224 12.52 24.70 21.09
C ALA A 224 12.38 26.22 21.27
N ILE A 225 11.41 26.80 20.59
CA ILE A 225 11.03 28.21 20.71
C ILE A 225 10.30 28.39 22.05
N GLU A 226 10.82 29.30 22.89
CA GLU A 226 10.21 29.60 24.19
C GLU A 226 8.95 30.48 24.04
N GLY A 227 8.03 30.37 25.00
CA GLY A 227 6.84 31.23 25.08
C GLY A 227 5.66 30.80 24.21
N ILE A 228 5.77 29.66 23.51
CA ILE A 228 4.66 29.07 22.76
C ILE A 228 3.69 28.36 23.69
N SER A 229 2.40 28.68 23.57
CA SER A 229 1.33 27.97 24.28
C SER A 229 0.79 26.82 23.44
N PHE A 230 0.72 25.61 24.00
CA PHE A 230 0.15 24.45 23.33
C PHE A 230 -1.24 24.12 23.88
N ASN A 231 -2.23 24.09 23.00
CA ASN A 231 -3.60 23.68 23.29
C ASN A 231 -3.91 22.36 22.60
N LYS A 232 -4.89 21.62 23.13
CA LYS A 232 -5.29 20.31 22.58
C LYS A 232 -6.78 20.33 22.34
N ASP A 233 -7.18 20.01 21.11
CA ASP A 233 -8.58 19.83 20.73
C ASP A 233 -8.76 18.42 20.15
N TYR A 234 -8.90 17.45 21.05
CA TYR A 234 -9.08 16.05 20.69
C TYR A 234 -10.56 15.71 20.66
N SER A 235 -11.01 15.22 19.51
CA SER A 235 -12.35 14.75 19.22
C SER A 235 -12.36 13.24 19.00
N GLY A 236 -13.56 12.67 18.92
CA GLY A 236 -13.76 11.24 18.69
C GLY A 236 -13.97 10.44 19.97
N PRO A 237 -14.47 9.19 19.83
CA PRO A 237 -14.94 8.39 20.96
C PRO A 237 -13.83 8.02 21.97
N HIS A 238 -12.56 8.13 21.56
CA HIS A 238 -11.40 7.72 22.35
C HIS A 238 -10.42 8.87 22.64
N ALA A 239 -10.84 10.12 22.45
CA ALA A 239 -10.02 11.31 22.74
C ALA A 239 -9.41 11.30 24.15
N GLY A 240 -10.15 10.83 25.16
CA GLY A 240 -9.67 10.75 26.55
C GLY A 240 -8.69 9.59 26.83
N LYS A 241 -8.41 8.74 25.84
CA LYS A 241 -7.51 7.58 25.99
C LYS A 241 -6.10 7.83 25.47
N ALA A 242 -5.91 8.82 24.60
CA ALA A 242 -4.58 9.32 24.29
C ALA A 242 -4.07 10.13 25.48
N GLN A 243 -2.97 9.66 26.07
CA GLN A 243 -2.23 10.41 27.07
C GLN A 243 -0.96 10.94 26.44
N ASP A 244 -0.66 12.21 26.67
CA ASP A 244 0.58 12.81 26.21
C ASP A 244 1.64 12.58 27.29
N GLU A 245 2.69 11.86 26.96
CA GLU A 245 3.82 11.63 27.88
C GLU A 245 4.89 12.71 27.79
N LYS A 246 4.91 13.49 26.70
CA LYS A 246 5.84 14.61 26.49
C LYS A 246 5.09 15.89 26.15
N ASP A 247 5.57 16.99 26.71
CA ASP A 247 5.18 18.32 26.26
C ASP A 247 5.57 18.52 24.80
N TRP A 248 4.69 19.18 24.06
CA TRP A 248 4.89 19.57 22.68
C TRP A 248 5.96 20.67 22.58
N ALA A 249 6.75 20.63 21.52
CA ALA A 249 7.77 21.63 21.23
C ALA A 249 7.59 22.17 19.81
N LEU A 250 7.92 23.45 19.61
CA LEU A 250 7.99 24.09 18.31
C LEU A 250 9.45 24.39 18.04
N VAL A 251 10.01 23.87 16.96
CA VAL A 251 11.42 24.06 16.58
C VAL A 251 11.46 24.79 15.25
N SER A 252 12.40 25.72 15.09
CA SER A 252 12.62 26.35 13.78
C SER A 252 13.25 25.35 12.82
N SER A 253 12.74 25.29 11.59
CA SER A 253 13.28 24.42 10.53
C SER A 253 13.55 25.21 9.24
N ASP A 254 14.27 24.61 8.30
CA ASP A 254 14.59 25.24 7.02
C ASP A 254 13.31 25.47 6.21
N GLY A 255 12.79 26.71 6.21
CA GLY A 255 11.57 27.09 5.47
C GLY A 255 10.31 27.21 6.32
N GLY A 256 10.37 26.92 7.62
CA GLY A 256 9.20 26.99 8.48
C GLY A 256 9.46 26.59 9.93
N VAL A 257 8.54 25.80 10.47
CA VAL A 257 8.59 25.28 11.84
C VAL A 257 8.18 23.82 11.89
N ASP A 258 8.76 23.09 12.82
CA ASP A 258 8.42 21.71 13.14
C ASP A 258 7.78 21.66 14.53
N VAL A 259 6.59 21.08 14.62
CA VAL A 259 5.94 20.75 15.90
C VAL A 259 6.26 19.29 16.20
N THR A 260 6.94 19.05 17.32
CA THR A 260 7.30 17.69 17.76
C THR A 260 6.60 17.35 19.06
N GLY A 261 6.10 16.13 19.15
CA GLY A 261 5.32 15.66 20.30
C GLY A 261 5.22 14.16 20.36
N GLN A 262 4.52 13.66 21.39
CA GLN A 262 4.30 12.24 21.55
C GLN A 262 2.98 11.98 22.25
N ILE A 263 2.28 10.95 21.76
CA ILE A 263 1.06 10.42 22.37
C ILE A 263 1.24 8.93 22.67
N THR A 264 0.57 8.46 23.73
CA THR A 264 0.56 7.06 24.14
C THR A 264 -0.88 6.56 24.31
N SER A 265 -1.13 5.31 23.90
CA SER A 265 -2.38 4.61 24.18
C SER A 265 -2.40 4.12 25.64
N SER A 266 -3.28 4.70 26.47
CA SER A 266 -3.29 4.45 27.93
C SER A 266 -4.03 3.19 28.39
N ASP A 267 -4.85 2.57 27.55
CA ASP A 267 -5.76 1.48 27.94
C ASP A 267 -5.64 0.21 27.09
N GLY A 268 -4.59 0.13 26.27
CA GLY A 268 -4.34 -1.02 25.42
C GLY A 268 -5.27 -1.14 24.22
N ALA A 269 -5.99 -0.08 23.88
CA ALA A 269 -6.71 0.05 22.63
C ALA A 269 -5.75 0.19 21.45
N GLU A 270 -6.07 -0.47 20.32
CA GLU A 270 -5.55 -0.09 19.02
C GLU A 270 -6.28 1.18 18.56
N LEU A 271 -5.53 2.28 18.42
CA LEU A 271 -6.09 3.60 18.14
C LEU A 271 -5.75 4.03 16.71
N ARG A 272 -6.77 4.55 16.01
CA ARG A 272 -6.59 5.38 14.83
C ARG A 272 -6.57 6.83 15.27
N VAL A 273 -5.49 7.53 14.93
CA VAL A 273 -5.26 8.91 15.34
C VAL A 273 -5.03 9.76 14.11
N ARG A 274 -5.92 10.71 13.85
CA ARG A 274 -5.74 11.74 12.81
C ARG A 274 -5.44 13.05 13.50
N MET A 275 -4.36 13.73 13.15
CA MET A 275 -3.99 14.99 13.79
C MET A 275 -3.40 15.98 12.81
N ALA A 276 -3.56 17.26 13.13
CA ALA A 276 -2.91 18.40 12.50
C ALA A 276 -2.63 19.48 13.58
N CYS A 277 -1.80 20.46 13.24
CA CYS A 277 -1.51 21.60 14.10
C CYS A 277 -2.04 22.89 13.47
N ASP A 278 -2.86 23.62 14.22
CA ASP A 278 -3.26 24.99 13.89
C ASP A 278 -2.33 25.99 14.58
N PHE A 279 -1.82 26.96 13.85
CA PHE A 279 -0.85 27.95 14.33
C PHE A 279 -1.52 29.32 14.48
N TYR A 280 -1.34 29.97 15.62
CA TYR A 280 -2.02 31.23 15.95
C TYR A 280 -1.05 32.33 16.38
N ASP A 281 -1.36 33.56 16.00
CA ASP A 281 -0.65 34.76 16.44
C ASP A 281 -1.13 35.30 17.80
N ALA A 282 -0.48 36.36 18.29
CA ALA A 282 -0.80 36.99 19.57
C ALA A 282 -2.23 37.56 19.65
N SER A 283 -2.87 37.82 18.50
CA SER A 283 -4.25 38.31 18.41
C SER A 283 -5.28 37.17 18.40
N GLY A 284 -4.81 35.92 18.29
CA GLY A 284 -5.64 34.74 18.11
C GLY A 284 -6.05 34.50 16.66
N ALA A 285 -5.39 35.13 15.69
CA ALA A 285 -5.63 34.88 14.28
C ALA A 285 -4.91 33.61 13.82
N LEU A 286 -5.60 32.77 13.04
CA LEU A 286 -5.03 31.57 12.44
C LEU A 286 -4.03 31.96 11.35
N LEU A 287 -2.77 31.58 11.53
CA LEU A 287 -1.68 31.74 10.57
C LEU A 287 -1.71 30.64 9.51
N GLY A 288 -2.13 29.43 9.89
CA GLY A 288 -2.31 28.29 9.01
C GLY A 288 -2.43 26.99 9.78
N THR A 289 -2.56 25.90 9.02
CA THR A 289 -2.71 24.53 9.55
C THR A 289 -1.67 23.65 8.86
N SER A 290 -1.04 22.74 9.60
CA SER A 290 -0.14 21.74 9.03
C SER A 290 -0.90 20.74 8.14
N GLU A 291 -0.19 19.90 7.41
CA GLU A 291 -0.81 18.71 6.83
C GLU A 291 -1.43 17.83 7.93
N GLU A 292 -2.56 17.21 7.62
CA GLU A 292 -3.17 16.19 8.48
C GLU A 292 -2.44 14.86 8.25
N HIS A 293 -2.12 14.21 9.35
CA HIS A 293 -1.47 12.91 9.33
C HIS A 293 -2.32 11.91 10.11
N GLN A 294 -2.33 10.65 9.65
CA GLN A 294 -3.00 9.56 10.34
C GLN A 294 -1.98 8.53 10.81
N TRP A 295 -2.07 8.17 12.08
CA TRP A 295 -1.33 7.10 12.69
C TRP A 295 -2.25 6.08 13.35
N CYS A 296 -1.59 5.06 13.83
CA CYS A 296 -2.07 3.71 13.87
C CYS A 296 -1.35 3.06 15.04
N LEU A 297 -1.77 3.41 16.25
CA LEU A 297 -1.10 3.01 17.49
C LEU A 297 -1.63 1.68 17.98
N THR A 298 -0.71 0.85 18.45
CA THR A 298 -1.00 -0.37 19.20
C THR A 298 -0.91 -0.14 20.71
N MET A 299 -1.36 -1.12 21.48
CA MET A 299 -1.31 -1.10 22.95
C MET A 299 0.10 -0.77 23.46
N HIS A 300 0.20 0.23 24.35
CA HIS A 300 1.44 0.70 24.96
C HIS A 300 2.50 1.22 23.97
N GLU A 301 2.10 1.57 22.75
CA GLU A 301 2.99 2.21 21.78
C GLU A 301 3.10 3.71 22.08
N HIS A 302 4.35 4.20 22.09
CA HIS A 302 4.66 5.61 22.20
C HIS A 302 4.87 6.17 20.79
N LEU A 303 3.96 7.00 20.31
CA LEU A 303 3.99 7.48 18.93
C LEU A 303 4.64 8.87 18.84
N PRO A 304 5.88 9.00 18.33
CA PRO A 304 6.44 10.31 17.99
C PRO A 304 5.66 10.93 16.83
N LEU A 305 5.33 12.21 16.99
CA LEU A 305 4.56 13.00 16.04
C LEU A 305 5.39 14.22 15.64
N ASP A 306 5.57 14.39 14.34
CA ASP A 306 6.24 15.54 13.75
C ASP A 306 5.33 16.17 12.70
N PHE A 307 5.05 17.47 12.83
CA PHE A 307 4.27 18.25 11.88
C PHE A 307 5.11 19.39 11.34
N HIS A 308 5.14 19.55 10.03
CA HIS A 308 5.80 20.69 9.39
C HIS A 308 4.78 21.76 8.99
N PHE A 309 5.17 23.03 9.15
CA PHE A 309 4.39 24.16 8.66
C PHE A 309 5.30 25.23 8.06
N ASP A 310 5.09 25.51 6.77
CA ASP A 310 5.78 26.57 6.03
C ASP A 310 5.33 27.95 6.52
N ILE A 311 6.25 28.71 7.11
CA ILE A 311 6.00 30.10 7.51
C ILE A 311 7.26 30.95 7.32
N ALA A 312 7.10 32.13 6.74
CA ALA A 312 8.23 33.03 6.48
C ALA A 312 8.84 33.65 7.74
N ASP A 313 8.02 33.82 8.79
CA ASP A 313 8.44 34.42 10.06
C ASP A 313 7.81 33.66 11.24
N PRO A 314 8.52 32.66 11.79
CA PRO A 314 8.09 31.88 12.94
C PRO A 314 7.80 32.69 14.20
N SER A 315 8.36 33.89 14.34
CA SER A 315 8.20 34.71 15.55
C SER A 315 6.76 35.21 15.78
N GLN A 316 5.91 35.11 14.75
CA GLN A 316 4.50 35.46 14.83
C GLN A 316 3.68 34.42 15.58
N ILE A 317 4.17 33.18 15.67
CA ILE A 317 3.47 32.09 16.34
C ILE A 317 3.57 32.32 17.85
N THR A 318 2.43 32.34 18.52
CA THR A 318 2.34 32.44 19.99
C THR A 318 1.63 31.27 20.62
N SER A 319 0.77 30.59 19.84
CA SER A 319 0.15 29.35 20.27
C SER A 319 -0.05 28.38 19.13
N VAL A 320 -0.06 27.10 19.47
CA VAL A 320 -0.31 25.99 18.57
C VAL A 320 -1.44 25.16 19.19
N THR A 321 -2.47 24.87 18.41
CA THR A 321 -3.53 23.95 18.82
C THR A 321 -3.37 22.65 18.07
N ILE A 322 -3.14 21.57 18.80
CA ILE A 322 -3.11 20.23 18.25
C ILE A 322 -4.55 19.76 18.12
N VAL A 323 -5.04 19.69 16.88
CA VAL A 323 -6.38 19.23 16.55
C VAL A 323 -6.28 17.75 16.22
N GLY A 324 -7.04 16.91 16.93
CA GLY A 324 -6.98 15.46 16.79
C GLY A 324 -8.35 14.81 16.70
N ASN A 325 -8.47 13.73 15.93
CA ASN A 325 -9.57 12.78 15.98
C ASN A 325 -9.03 11.41 16.37
N ILE A 326 -9.42 10.93 17.55
CA ILE A 326 -8.96 9.66 18.11
C ILE A 326 -10.15 8.70 18.18
N SER A 327 -10.02 7.61 17.43
CA SER A 327 -11.03 6.56 17.32
C SER A 327 -10.38 5.20 17.48
N TYR A 328 -11.20 4.17 17.73
CA TYR A 328 -10.71 2.80 17.64
C TYR A 328 -10.26 2.50 16.21
N TRP A 329 -9.24 1.67 16.10
CA TRP A 329 -9.04 0.91 14.88
C TRP A 329 -10.06 -0.22 14.83
N VAL A 330 -11.26 0.06 14.32
CA VAL A 330 -12.28 -0.99 14.20
C VAL A 330 -11.99 -1.81 12.94
N SER A 331 -11.57 -3.07 13.13
CA SER A 331 -11.91 -4.14 12.20
C SER A 331 -13.43 -4.16 12.11
N THR A 332 -13.99 -3.88 10.94
CA THR A 332 -15.44 -3.83 10.73
C THR A 332 -16.14 -5.04 11.37
N GLU A 333 -17.18 -4.71 12.14
CA GLU A 333 -18.19 -5.57 12.80
C GLU A 333 -17.77 -6.21 14.13
N ASP A 334 -17.83 -5.43 15.22
CA ASP A 334 -18.87 -5.56 16.25
C ASP A 334 -18.71 -4.48 17.32
N GLU A 335 -19.63 -3.50 17.31
CA GLU A 335 -19.98 -2.80 18.55
C GLU A 335 -20.67 -3.81 19.48
N GLU A 336 -19.96 -4.40 20.44
CA GLU A 336 -20.59 -4.87 21.68
C GLU A 336 -19.65 -4.74 22.89
N TYR A 337 -19.95 -3.71 23.70
CA TYR A 337 -19.70 -3.47 25.13
C TYR A 337 -18.29 -3.67 25.74
#